data_AF-A0A4Q3F2Z5-F1
#
_entry.id   AF-A0A4Q3F2Z5-F1
#
_cell.length_a   1.000
_cell.length_b   1.000
_cell.length_c   1.000
_cell.angle_alpha   90.00
_cell.angle_beta   90.00
_cell.angle_gamma   90.00
#
_symmetry.space_group_name_H-M   'P 1'
#
loop_
_entity.id
_entity.type
_entity.pdbx_description
1 polymer ?
#
loop_
_entity_poly.entity_id
_entity_poly.type
_entity_poly.pdbx_seq_one_letter_code
_entity_poly.pdbx_strand_id
1 'polypeptide(L)'
;MRITICLLLLANLAFAQKNDIRLKGMDAEIDHILKAYNAVGMSVAVVENNKVIHMQGFGYRDAEHQLPVTPNTIFPIGSITKSFTASLLGMLEGQGQLSLKDKPSQYIPALKFYSNEMDNHIAIDNLLSHTTGIGNADGSYILFPAESRLALMPRLQYLQPDGTPKDRWIYSNMGYIIAGTIAEQVSKQSWEQNIEQKIFTPLGMSSSGTSIAAMSKSADYAFGYGMSNGKVEKVLFEEQENARPAGAITSTASDMVKRLNIWLNNGSIDGKTILPEAYVQEAISFKAIDNGHPPDASEPGVYLFGYGYGWRVNSYKGHYKVQHGGNVSGFSSQVVMYPTDKLGVVVLTNQTNSILPYVITDLVASRMLKLPRTEWNKYPVKVSDINVVSKEIKGIDTEKKPTHVLADYSGKYANPGYGTFEIVNEANALYAVFPKHKLRLEHQHYDVFVLKATEEIPQNMNPEFCMNFSVNDDGDVAGVSINLQQEPVKFLKQEKE
;
A
#
# COMPACT_ATOMS: atom_id res chain seq x y z
N MET A 1 -43.01 -40.00 27.52
CA MET A 1 -42.16 -39.31 26.52
C MET A 1 -41.28 -38.31 27.28
N ARG A 2 -40.06 -38.71 27.64
CA ARG A 2 -39.12 -37.88 28.41
C ARG A 2 -38.26 -37.09 27.42
N ILE A 3 -38.38 -35.77 27.42
CA ILE A 3 -37.55 -34.87 26.62
C ILE A 3 -36.29 -34.58 27.42
N THR A 4 -35.18 -35.16 26.99
CA THR A 4 -33.84 -34.85 27.48
C THR A 4 -33.37 -33.55 26.83
N ILE A 5 -33.22 -32.49 27.61
CA ILE A 5 -32.61 -31.23 27.18
C ILE A 5 -31.09 -31.42 27.30
N CYS A 6 -30.41 -31.56 26.15
CA CYS A 6 -28.96 -31.47 26.07
C CYS A 6 -28.55 -29.98 26.10
N LEU A 7 -28.03 -29.51 27.24
CA LEU A 7 -27.28 -28.26 27.31
C LEU A 7 -25.94 -28.44 26.59
N LEU A 8 -25.83 -27.85 25.39
CA LEU A 8 -24.55 -27.63 24.72
C LEU A 8 -23.80 -26.52 25.46
N LEU A 9 -22.84 -26.91 26.29
CA LEU A 9 -21.79 -26.04 26.81
C LEU A 9 -20.95 -25.52 25.63
N LEU A 10 -21.23 -24.30 25.20
CA LEU A 10 -20.31 -23.48 24.41
C LEU A 10 -19.05 -23.25 25.26
N ALA A 11 -18.02 -24.07 25.04
CA ALA A 11 -16.69 -23.82 25.56
C ALA A 11 -16.14 -22.57 24.87
N ASN A 12 -16.34 -21.40 25.48
CA ASN A 12 -15.52 -20.23 25.22
C ASN A 12 -14.08 -20.60 25.60
N LEU A 13 -13.26 -20.95 24.62
CA LEU A 13 -11.81 -20.95 24.75
C LEU A 13 -11.37 -19.48 24.90
N ALA A 14 -11.55 -18.94 26.09
CA ALA A 14 -10.78 -17.81 26.55
C ALA A 14 -9.34 -18.30 26.63
N PHE A 15 -8.55 -18.06 25.58
CA PHE A 15 -7.11 -18.14 25.66
C PHE A 15 -6.71 -17.18 26.78
N ALA A 16 -6.40 -17.72 27.96
CA ALA A 16 -5.77 -16.97 29.02
C ALA A 16 -4.43 -16.45 28.45
N GLN A 17 -4.41 -15.17 28.04
CA GLN A 17 -3.16 -14.50 27.72
C GLN A 17 -2.27 -14.68 28.95
N LYS A 18 -1.13 -15.36 28.79
CA LYS A 18 -0.10 -15.32 29.82
C LYS A 18 0.27 -13.85 29.95
N ASN A 19 -0.02 -13.26 31.11
CA ASN A 19 0.38 -11.90 31.42
C ASN A 19 1.91 -11.85 31.50
N ASP A 20 2.56 -11.62 30.35
CA ASP A 20 3.98 -11.32 30.31
C ASP A 20 4.21 -10.02 31.06
N ILE A 21 5.09 -10.08 32.07
CA ILE A 21 5.36 -8.93 32.94
C ILE A 21 5.87 -7.70 32.16
N ARG A 22 6.53 -7.91 31.01
CA ARG A 22 7.02 -6.84 30.12
C ARG A 22 5.86 -6.05 29.49
N LEU A 23 4.71 -6.68 29.31
CA LEU A 23 3.52 -6.09 28.70
C LEU A 23 2.53 -5.53 29.73
N LYS A 24 2.86 -5.60 31.04
CA LYS A 24 2.01 -5.04 32.09
C LYS A 24 1.74 -3.55 31.86
N GLY A 25 0.46 -3.17 31.90
CA GLY A 25 0.00 -1.79 31.71
C GLY A 25 0.10 -1.26 30.28
N MET A 26 0.47 -2.11 29.30
CA MET A 26 0.59 -1.70 27.90
C MET A 26 -0.77 -1.28 27.31
N ASP A 27 -1.85 -1.99 27.63
CA ASP A 27 -3.17 -1.72 27.05
C ASP A 27 -3.68 -0.31 27.41
N ALA A 28 -3.56 0.07 28.69
CA ALA A 28 -3.93 1.41 29.15
C ALA A 28 -3.08 2.52 28.50
N GLU A 29 -1.82 2.22 28.22
CA GLU A 29 -0.92 3.13 27.51
C GLU A 29 -1.26 3.23 26.03
N ILE A 30 -1.60 2.12 25.37
CA ILE A 30 -2.08 2.10 24.00
C ILE A 30 -3.38 2.91 23.87
N ASP A 31 -4.32 2.76 24.79
CA ASP A 31 -5.55 3.56 24.83
C ASP A 31 -5.27 5.06 24.96
N HIS A 32 -4.28 5.43 25.77
CA HIS A 32 -3.86 6.82 25.92
C HIS A 32 -3.26 7.37 24.62
N ILE A 33 -2.37 6.60 23.98
CA ILE A 33 -1.74 6.98 22.71
C ILE A 33 -2.80 7.08 21.60
N LEU A 34 -3.71 6.11 21.48
CA LEU A 34 -4.78 6.12 20.49
C LEU A 34 -5.57 7.44 20.54
N LYS A 35 -5.94 7.90 21.75
CA LYS A 35 -6.62 9.18 21.97
C LYS A 35 -5.74 10.38 21.61
N ALA A 36 -4.46 10.37 22.00
CA ALA A 36 -3.54 11.46 21.71
C ALA A 36 -3.32 11.67 20.19
N TYR A 37 -3.42 10.59 19.40
CA TYR A 37 -3.30 10.62 17.94
C TYR A 37 -4.63 10.88 17.21
N ASN A 38 -5.74 11.09 17.95
CA ASN A 38 -7.10 11.16 17.39
C ASN A 38 -7.42 9.97 16.46
N ALA A 39 -6.87 8.80 16.77
CA ALA A 39 -7.11 7.58 16.01
C ALA A 39 -8.42 6.92 16.46
N VAL A 40 -9.17 6.34 15.54
CA VAL A 40 -10.48 5.75 15.85
C VAL A 40 -10.37 4.37 16.46
N GLY A 41 -9.56 3.50 15.84
CA GLY A 41 -9.42 2.12 16.26
C GLY A 41 -8.14 1.46 15.76
N MET A 42 -7.73 0.43 16.48
CA MET A 42 -6.49 -0.29 16.22
C MET A 42 -6.56 -1.72 16.74
N SER A 43 -5.91 -2.65 16.04
CA SER A 43 -5.65 -4.00 16.54
C SER A 43 -4.15 -4.23 16.66
N VAL A 44 -3.73 -4.78 17.80
CA VAL A 44 -2.32 -5.08 18.11
C VAL A 44 -2.19 -6.56 18.43
N ALA A 45 -1.15 -7.21 17.89
CA ALA A 45 -0.77 -8.55 18.30
C ALA A 45 0.75 -8.68 18.43
N VAL A 46 1.18 -9.48 19.41
CA VAL A 46 2.58 -9.74 19.73
C VAL A 46 2.79 -11.24 19.81
N VAL A 47 3.80 -11.70 19.08
CA VAL A 47 4.25 -13.08 19.05
C VAL A 47 5.66 -13.15 19.58
N GLU A 48 5.94 -14.07 20.49
CA GLU A 48 7.30 -14.41 20.90
C GLU A 48 7.45 -15.93 20.93
N ASN A 49 8.54 -16.46 20.38
CA ASN A 49 8.80 -17.90 20.33
C ASN A 49 7.64 -18.69 19.71
N ASN A 50 7.09 -18.18 18.61
CA ASN A 50 5.93 -18.73 17.87
C ASN A 50 4.64 -18.83 18.69
N LYS A 51 4.52 -18.08 19.80
CA LYS A 51 3.32 -18.02 20.64
C LYS A 51 2.78 -16.60 20.67
N VAL A 52 1.47 -16.47 20.51
CA VAL A 52 0.77 -15.21 20.75
C VAL A 52 0.81 -14.92 22.25
N ILE A 53 1.47 -13.85 22.65
CA ILE A 53 1.58 -13.42 24.06
C ILE A 53 0.68 -12.23 24.37
N HIS A 54 0.24 -11.50 23.34
CA HIS A 54 -0.75 -10.43 23.45
C HIS A 54 -1.49 -10.28 22.12
N MET A 55 -2.80 -10.05 22.17
CA MET A 55 -3.62 -9.83 20.98
C MET A 55 -4.92 -9.14 21.39
N GLN A 56 -5.07 -7.86 21.05
CA GLN A 56 -6.14 -7.01 21.55
C GLN A 56 -6.57 -5.97 20.51
N GLY A 57 -7.86 -5.64 20.51
CA GLY A 57 -8.43 -4.51 19.78
C GLY A 57 -8.67 -3.32 20.71
N PHE A 58 -8.53 -2.11 20.15
CA PHE A 58 -8.63 -0.82 20.83
C PHE A 58 -9.52 0.11 20.00
N GLY A 59 -10.35 0.93 20.66
CA GLY A 59 -11.25 1.86 19.98
C GLY A 59 -12.31 1.17 19.12
N TYR A 60 -12.68 1.81 18.01
CA TYR A 60 -13.83 1.44 17.20
C TYR A 60 -13.47 1.12 15.75
N ARG A 61 -14.08 0.05 15.22
CA ARG A 61 -14.05 -0.26 13.77
C ARG A 61 -15.06 0.57 13.01
N ASP A 62 -16.11 1.01 13.70
CA ASP A 62 -17.11 1.96 13.26
C ASP A 62 -17.39 2.96 14.39
N ALA A 63 -16.90 4.19 14.24
CA ALA A 63 -17.07 5.27 15.20
C ALA A 63 -18.53 5.70 15.36
N GLU A 64 -19.31 5.69 14.27
CA GLU A 64 -20.70 6.17 14.26
C GLU A 64 -21.59 5.25 15.09
N HIS A 65 -21.42 3.93 14.90
CA HIS A 65 -22.17 2.90 15.60
C HIS A 65 -21.46 2.38 16.86
N GLN A 66 -20.30 2.94 17.21
CA GLN A 66 -19.46 2.52 18.34
C GLN A 66 -19.16 1.01 18.36
N LEU A 67 -18.96 0.41 17.18
CA LEU A 67 -18.63 -1.00 17.08
C LEU A 67 -17.14 -1.19 17.43
N PRO A 68 -16.78 -2.04 18.40
CA PRO A 68 -15.41 -2.15 18.87
C PRO A 68 -14.51 -2.83 17.81
N VAL A 69 -13.24 -2.43 17.80
CA VAL A 69 -12.21 -3.24 17.15
C VAL A 69 -11.97 -4.50 17.97
N THR A 70 -11.88 -5.63 17.29
CA THR A 70 -11.44 -6.91 17.87
C THR A 70 -10.19 -7.40 17.13
N PRO A 71 -9.47 -8.40 17.67
CA PRO A 71 -8.40 -9.07 16.92
C PRO A 71 -8.81 -9.65 15.56
N ASN A 72 -10.12 -9.88 15.36
CA ASN A 72 -10.70 -10.44 14.14
C ASN A 72 -11.32 -9.37 13.23
N THR A 73 -11.28 -8.10 13.61
CA THR A 73 -11.70 -7.01 12.72
C THR A 73 -10.78 -6.95 11.52
N ILE A 74 -11.37 -6.93 10.33
CA ILE A 74 -10.65 -6.90 9.06
C ILE A 74 -10.27 -5.46 8.71
N PHE A 75 -9.00 -5.26 8.37
CA PHE A 75 -8.42 -4.00 7.91
C PHE A 75 -7.71 -4.22 6.56
N PRO A 76 -7.81 -3.28 5.60
CA PRO A 76 -6.84 -3.17 4.53
C PRO A 76 -5.42 -3.01 5.08
N ILE A 77 -4.48 -3.87 4.67
CA ILE A 77 -3.10 -3.85 5.16
C ILE A 77 -2.14 -3.12 4.23
N GLY A 78 -2.65 -2.60 3.10
CA GLY A 78 -1.88 -1.83 2.13
C GLY A 78 -0.62 -2.56 1.67
N SER A 79 0.49 -1.83 1.63
CA SER A 79 1.73 -2.32 1.03
C SER A 79 2.39 -3.51 1.72
N ILE A 80 1.92 -3.96 2.89
CA ILE A 80 2.32 -5.27 3.45
C ILE A 80 2.00 -6.40 2.46
N THR A 81 0.99 -6.21 1.61
CA THR A 81 0.64 -7.07 0.46
C THR A 81 1.85 -7.46 -0.40
N LYS A 82 2.83 -6.57 -0.56
CA LYS A 82 4.05 -6.82 -1.34
C LYS A 82 4.82 -8.05 -0.83
N SER A 83 4.90 -8.23 0.49
CA SER A 83 5.54 -9.40 1.08
C SER A 83 4.82 -10.72 0.76
N PHE A 84 3.51 -10.69 0.46
CA PHE A 84 2.74 -11.85 0.04
C PHE A 84 2.99 -12.17 -1.43
N THR A 85 2.99 -11.15 -2.29
CA THR A 85 3.34 -11.30 -3.71
C THR A 85 4.76 -11.81 -3.88
N ALA A 86 5.72 -11.29 -3.12
CA ALA A 86 7.09 -11.81 -3.11
C ALA A 86 7.13 -13.28 -2.68
N SER A 87 6.44 -13.63 -1.59
CA SER A 87 6.35 -15.02 -1.12
C SER A 87 5.75 -15.95 -2.16
N LEU A 88 4.75 -15.51 -2.92
CA LEU A 88 4.20 -16.29 -4.02
C LEU A 88 5.26 -16.61 -5.07
N LEU A 89 6.07 -15.63 -5.50
CA LEU A 89 7.15 -15.88 -6.44
C LEU A 89 8.24 -16.79 -5.86
N GLY A 90 8.59 -16.62 -4.58
CA GLY A 90 9.52 -17.52 -3.89
C GLY A 90 9.02 -18.96 -3.80
N MET A 91 7.70 -19.18 -3.64
CA MET A 91 7.10 -20.50 -3.69
C MET A 91 7.14 -21.10 -5.09
N LEU A 92 6.92 -20.31 -6.14
CA LEU A 92 7.02 -20.75 -7.54
C LEU A 92 8.47 -21.08 -7.91
N GLU A 93 9.44 -20.32 -7.41
CA GLU A 93 10.87 -20.62 -7.55
C GLU A 93 11.24 -21.94 -6.85
N GLY A 94 10.81 -22.13 -5.60
CA GLY A 94 11.02 -23.40 -4.88
C GLY A 94 10.36 -24.61 -5.55
N GLN A 95 9.40 -24.39 -6.44
CA GLN A 95 8.75 -25.41 -7.27
C GLN A 95 9.42 -25.60 -8.64
N GLY A 96 10.52 -24.88 -8.92
CA GLY A 96 11.23 -24.91 -10.19
C GLY A 96 10.45 -24.32 -11.37
N GLN A 97 9.40 -23.52 -11.11
CA GLN A 97 8.57 -22.94 -12.16
C GLN A 97 9.13 -21.63 -12.71
N LEU A 98 9.99 -20.96 -11.93
CA LEU A 98 10.73 -19.76 -12.34
C LEU A 98 12.03 -19.64 -11.54
N SER A 99 12.91 -18.74 -11.93
CA SER A 99 13.98 -18.20 -11.10
C SER A 99 13.73 -16.72 -10.81
N LEU A 100 13.99 -16.26 -9.59
CA LEU A 100 13.93 -14.82 -9.30
C LEU A 100 15.00 -14.03 -10.07
N LYS A 101 15.99 -14.70 -10.67
CA LYS A 101 17.00 -14.11 -11.55
C LYS A 101 16.58 -14.05 -13.02
N ASP A 102 15.43 -14.63 -13.37
CA ASP A 102 14.92 -14.61 -14.72
C ASP A 102 14.46 -13.21 -15.14
N LYS A 103 14.52 -12.96 -16.45
CA LYS A 103 13.99 -11.75 -17.05
C LYS A 103 12.47 -11.80 -17.07
N PRO A 104 11.76 -10.72 -16.69
CA PRO A 104 10.30 -10.65 -16.79
C PRO A 104 9.73 -11.03 -18.16
N SER A 105 10.43 -10.71 -19.24
CA SER A 105 10.03 -11.03 -20.62
C SER A 105 10.03 -12.52 -20.97
N GLN A 106 10.61 -13.39 -20.13
CA GLN A 106 10.48 -14.84 -20.28
C GLN A 106 9.07 -15.33 -19.94
N TYR A 107 8.32 -14.58 -19.12
CA TYR A 107 6.98 -14.96 -18.66
C TYR A 107 5.87 -14.09 -19.23
N ILE A 108 6.20 -12.86 -19.62
CA ILE A 108 5.27 -11.94 -20.26
C ILE A 108 5.77 -11.70 -21.69
N PRO A 109 5.23 -12.43 -22.69
CA PRO A 109 5.67 -12.28 -24.07
C PRO A 109 5.55 -10.84 -24.56
N ALA A 110 6.54 -10.38 -25.31
CA ALA A 110 6.64 -9.02 -25.85
C ALA A 110 6.69 -7.88 -24.80
N LEU A 111 6.96 -8.21 -23.53
CA LEU A 111 7.22 -7.19 -22.51
C LEU A 111 8.43 -6.34 -22.89
N LYS A 112 8.24 -5.02 -22.86
CA LYS A 112 9.25 -4.00 -23.12
C LYS A 112 9.20 -2.92 -22.04
N PHE A 113 10.36 -2.61 -21.47
CA PHE A 113 10.56 -1.44 -20.63
C PHE A 113 10.97 -0.24 -21.50
N TYR A 114 11.05 0.93 -20.88
CA TYR A 114 11.34 2.21 -21.55
C TYR A 114 12.62 2.20 -22.41
N SER A 115 13.61 1.38 -22.05
CA SER A 115 14.86 1.27 -22.80
C SER A 115 15.38 -0.17 -22.90
N ASN A 116 16.24 -0.41 -23.90
CA ASN A 116 16.96 -1.67 -24.04
C ASN A 116 17.85 -1.98 -22.83
N GLU A 117 18.35 -0.97 -22.12
CA GLU A 117 19.12 -1.16 -20.90
C GLU A 117 18.25 -1.79 -19.79
N MET A 118 17.03 -1.29 -19.62
CA MET A 118 16.06 -1.86 -18.68
C MET A 118 15.67 -3.29 -19.06
N ASP A 119 15.37 -3.54 -20.34
CA ASP A 119 15.09 -4.90 -20.86
C ASP A 119 16.22 -5.90 -20.59
N ASN A 120 17.47 -5.43 -20.63
CA ASN A 120 18.63 -6.29 -20.49
C ASN A 120 19.02 -6.56 -19.04
N HIS A 121 18.79 -5.60 -18.14
CA HIS A 121 19.28 -5.67 -16.77
C HIS A 121 18.24 -6.05 -15.73
N ILE A 122 16.95 -5.76 -15.95
CA ILE A 122 15.90 -6.05 -14.98
C ILE A 122 15.65 -7.57 -14.92
N ALA A 123 15.77 -8.13 -13.73
CA ALA A 123 15.30 -9.45 -13.35
C ALA A 123 14.13 -9.35 -12.35
N ILE A 124 13.47 -10.48 -12.07
CA ILE A 124 12.33 -10.54 -11.15
C ILE A 124 12.71 -10.04 -9.74
N ASP A 125 13.91 -10.38 -9.25
CA ASP A 125 14.41 -9.91 -7.96
C ASP A 125 14.54 -8.39 -7.87
N ASN A 126 14.78 -7.70 -8.99
CA ASN A 126 14.80 -6.24 -9.05
C ASN A 126 13.42 -5.64 -8.86
N LEU A 127 12.37 -6.31 -9.36
CA LEU A 127 10.98 -5.93 -9.09
C LEU A 127 10.68 -6.01 -7.59
N LEU A 128 11.12 -7.09 -6.92
CA LEU A 128 10.85 -7.34 -5.51
C LEU A 128 11.70 -6.49 -4.55
N SER A 129 12.86 -6.01 -5.00
CA SER A 129 13.80 -5.19 -4.23
C SER A 129 13.73 -3.69 -4.54
N HIS A 130 12.81 -3.27 -5.42
CA HIS A 130 12.67 -1.87 -5.88
C HIS A 130 13.95 -1.31 -6.51
N THR A 131 14.64 -2.11 -7.31
CA THR A 131 15.89 -1.72 -8.01
C THR A 131 15.72 -1.69 -9.52
N THR A 132 14.50 -1.50 -10.00
CA THR A 132 14.19 -1.47 -11.45
C THR A 132 14.47 -0.12 -12.10
N GLY A 133 14.41 0.97 -11.33
CA GLY A 133 14.45 2.34 -11.86
C GLY A 133 13.09 2.87 -12.34
N ILE A 134 12.02 2.07 -12.33
CA ILE A 134 10.69 2.49 -12.83
C ILE A 134 10.10 3.63 -11.99
N GLY A 135 10.22 3.53 -10.66
CA GLY A 135 9.71 4.53 -9.73
C GLY A 135 8.19 4.70 -9.74
N ASN A 136 7.74 5.94 -9.58
CA ASN A 136 6.33 6.28 -9.46
C ASN A 136 5.66 6.34 -10.85
N ALA A 137 4.70 5.45 -11.07
CA ALA A 137 3.89 5.41 -12.28
C ALA A 137 2.41 5.16 -11.95
N ASP A 138 1.99 5.52 -10.74
CA ASP A 138 0.72 5.09 -10.18
C ASP A 138 -0.48 5.66 -10.96
N GLY A 139 -0.33 6.87 -11.49
CA GLY A 139 -1.32 7.50 -12.37
C GLY A 139 -1.66 6.66 -13.61
N SER A 140 -0.73 5.82 -14.09
CA SER A 140 -0.93 4.98 -15.28
C SER A 140 -1.97 3.89 -15.08
N TYR A 141 -2.31 3.51 -13.84
CA TYR A 141 -3.30 2.48 -13.55
C TYR A 141 -4.38 2.92 -12.56
N ILE A 142 -4.16 3.99 -11.79
CA ILE A 142 -5.18 4.59 -10.93
C ILE A 142 -6.16 5.41 -11.76
N LEU A 143 -5.65 6.36 -12.56
CA LEU A 143 -6.51 7.21 -13.41
C LEU A 143 -6.94 6.46 -14.68
N PHE A 144 -6.11 5.55 -15.16
CA PHE A 144 -6.31 4.81 -16.40
C PHE A 144 -6.27 3.29 -16.16
N PRO A 145 -7.17 2.70 -15.38
CA PRO A 145 -7.21 1.25 -15.19
C PRO A 145 -7.27 0.51 -16.54
N ALA A 146 -6.63 -0.65 -16.64
CA ALA A 146 -6.82 -1.55 -17.77
C ALA A 146 -7.69 -2.74 -17.37
N GLU A 147 -8.28 -3.41 -18.36
CA GLU A 147 -9.13 -4.59 -18.18
C GLU A 147 -8.42 -5.75 -17.45
N SER A 148 -7.10 -5.82 -17.54
CA SER A 148 -6.28 -6.79 -16.84
C SER A 148 -4.89 -6.24 -16.55
N ARG A 149 -4.16 -6.84 -15.61
CA ARG A 149 -2.76 -6.50 -15.36
C ARG A 149 -1.88 -6.77 -16.58
N LEU A 150 -2.17 -7.83 -17.34
CA LEU A 150 -1.46 -8.12 -18.58
C LEU A 150 -1.64 -7.01 -19.62
N ALA A 151 -2.85 -6.44 -19.73
CA ALA A 151 -3.15 -5.34 -20.64
C ALA A 151 -2.47 -4.01 -20.25
N LEU A 152 -1.96 -3.86 -19.01
CA LEU A 152 -1.11 -2.72 -18.63
C LEU A 152 0.32 -2.83 -19.16
N MET A 153 0.84 -4.04 -19.34
CA MET A 153 2.26 -4.27 -19.61
C MET A 153 2.81 -3.54 -20.85
N PRO A 154 2.04 -3.38 -21.96
CA PRO A 154 2.51 -2.60 -23.11
C PRO A 154 2.82 -1.13 -22.79
N ARG A 155 2.26 -0.55 -21.72
CA ARG A 155 2.51 0.84 -21.32
C ARG A 155 3.92 1.08 -20.80
N LEU A 156 4.56 0.04 -20.26
CA LEU A 156 5.87 0.14 -19.61
C LEU A 156 6.98 0.70 -20.51
N GLN A 157 6.88 0.49 -21.83
CA GLN A 157 7.83 1.03 -22.80
C GLN A 157 7.73 2.55 -22.99
N TYR A 158 6.68 3.18 -22.47
CA TYR A 158 6.42 4.62 -22.58
C TYR A 158 6.49 5.34 -21.23
N LEU A 159 6.70 4.61 -20.13
CA LEU A 159 6.84 5.19 -18.79
C LEU A 159 8.29 5.59 -18.56
N GLN A 160 8.53 6.88 -18.41
CA GLN A 160 9.88 7.38 -18.17
C GLN A 160 10.38 6.88 -16.80
N PRO A 161 11.62 6.37 -16.69
CA PRO A 161 12.15 5.87 -15.44
C PRO A 161 12.65 7.01 -14.53
N ASP A 162 12.48 6.84 -13.22
CA ASP A 162 13.02 7.74 -12.17
C ASP A 162 14.51 7.44 -11.84
N GLY A 163 15.08 6.39 -12.45
CA GLY A 163 16.49 6.07 -12.32
C GLY A 163 16.96 4.90 -13.18
N THR A 164 18.26 4.64 -13.11
CA THR A 164 18.91 3.54 -13.83
C THR A 164 18.65 2.20 -13.11
N PRO A 165 18.36 1.10 -13.82
CA PRO A 165 18.23 -0.23 -13.22
C PRO A 165 19.46 -0.59 -12.37
N LYS A 166 19.22 -1.15 -11.19
CA LYS A 166 20.22 -1.62 -10.22
C LYS A 166 21.13 -0.55 -9.61
N ASP A 167 20.94 0.72 -9.95
CA ASP A 167 21.73 1.82 -9.39
C ASP A 167 21.39 2.10 -7.92
N ARG A 168 20.10 2.31 -7.63
CA ARG A 168 19.61 2.64 -6.28
C ARG A 168 18.21 2.10 -6.03
N TRP A 169 17.80 2.14 -4.76
CA TRP A 169 16.43 1.81 -4.37
C TRP A 169 15.47 2.94 -4.76
N ILE A 170 14.45 2.62 -5.55
CA ILE A 170 13.36 3.53 -5.92
C ILE A 170 12.05 2.75 -5.84
N TYR A 171 11.24 3.06 -4.82
CA TYR A 171 9.98 2.39 -4.56
C TYR A 171 9.06 2.40 -5.79
N SER A 172 8.54 1.24 -6.16
CA SER A 172 7.60 1.12 -7.29
C SER A 172 6.48 0.13 -7.00
N ASN A 173 5.24 0.62 -7.04
CA ASN A 173 4.06 -0.23 -7.04
C ASN A 173 3.95 -1.02 -8.35
N MET A 174 4.30 -0.39 -9.48
CA MET A 174 4.33 -1.03 -10.80
C MET A 174 5.22 -2.28 -10.82
N GLY A 175 6.37 -2.27 -10.13
CA GLY A 175 7.22 -3.45 -9.99
C GLY A 175 6.47 -4.66 -9.40
N TYR A 176 5.61 -4.44 -8.41
CA TYR A 176 4.79 -5.49 -7.81
C TYR A 176 3.59 -5.90 -8.67
N ILE A 177 3.05 -4.98 -9.48
CA ILE A 177 2.05 -5.32 -10.49
C ILE A 177 2.65 -6.30 -11.51
N ILE A 178 3.85 -6.00 -12.02
CA ILE A 178 4.58 -6.89 -12.94
C ILE A 178 4.86 -8.24 -12.26
N ALA A 179 5.33 -8.25 -11.01
CA ALA A 179 5.57 -9.48 -10.26
C ALA A 179 4.28 -10.33 -10.10
N GLY A 180 3.15 -9.68 -9.83
CA GLY A 180 1.84 -10.33 -9.82
C GLY A 180 1.49 -10.92 -11.18
N THR A 181 1.62 -10.15 -12.27
CA THR A 181 1.38 -10.62 -13.64
C THR A 181 2.25 -11.83 -13.99
N ILE A 182 3.52 -11.85 -13.60
CA ILE A 182 4.42 -12.99 -13.81
C ILE A 182 3.87 -14.24 -13.08
N ALA A 183 3.46 -14.09 -11.83
CA ALA A 183 2.86 -15.20 -11.08
C ALA A 183 1.62 -15.77 -11.81
N GLU A 184 0.80 -14.90 -12.40
CA GLU A 184 -0.37 -15.31 -13.19
C GLU A 184 0.02 -16.06 -14.46
N GLN A 185 1.01 -15.55 -15.19
CA GLN A 185 1.48 -16.18 -16.42
C GLN A 185 2.14 -17.54 -16.15
N VAL A 186 2.86 -17.69 -15.04
CA VAL A 186 3.50 -18.96 -14.64
C VAL A 186 2.46 -19.97 -14.16
N SER A 187 1.59 -19.57 -13.23
CA SER A 187 0.63 -20.48 -12.58
C SER A 187 -0.64 -20.75 -13.39
N LYS A 188 -0.94 -19.92 -14.40
CA LYS A 188 -2.22 -19.90 -15.14
C LYS A 188 -3.46 -19.68 -14.25
N GLN A 189 -3.26 -19.07 -13.08
CA GLN A 189 -4.30 -18.66 -12.15
C GLN A 189 -4.16 -17.18 -11.85
N SER A 190 -5.25 -16.51 -11.48
CA SER A 190 -5.17 -15.11 -11.03
C SER A 190 -4.27 -14.97 -9.79
N TRP A 191 -3.71 -13.79 -9.57
CA TRP A 191 -2.94 -13.49 -8.37
C TRP A 191 -3.77 -13.76 -7.11
N GLU A 192 -5.05 -13.36 -7.13
CA GLU A 192 -5.99 -13.55 -6.04
C GLU A 192 -6.15 -15.03 -5.67
N GLN A 193 -6.37 -15.89 -6.67
CA GLN A 193 -6.47 -17.35 -6.47
C GLN A 193 -5.17 -17.95 -5.93
N ASN A 194 -4.02 -17.50 -6.42
CA ASN A 194 -2.73 -17.98 -5.92
C ASN A 194 -2.52 -17.61 -4.46
N ILE A 195 -2.79 -16.37 -4.07
CA ILE A 195 -2.67 -15.93 -2.67
C ILE A 195 -3.60 -16.74 -1.77
N GLU A 196 -4.86 -16.92 -2.17
CA GLU A 196 -5.83 -17.70 -1.40
C GLU A 196 -5.42 -19.17 -1.25
N GLN A 197 -5.04 -19.84 -2.35
CA GLN A 197 -4.77 -21.27 -2.36
C GLN A 197 -3.39 -21.64 -1.80
N LYS A 198 -2.38 -20.81 -2.04
CA LYS A 198 -0.99 -21.09 -1.65
C LYS A 198 -0.60 -20.47 -0.31
N ILE A 199 -1.28 -19.40 0.12
CA ILE A 199 -0.92 -18.70 1.37
C ILE A 199 -2.08 -18.72 2.37
N PHE A 200 -3.25 -18.16 2.05
CA PHE A 200 -4.30 -18.02 3.07
C PHE A 200 -4.84 -19.37 3.56
N THR A 201 -5.19 -20.26 2.63
CA THR A 201 -5.76 -21.57 2.95
C THR A 201 -4.80 -22.46 3.75
N PRO A 202 -3.52 -22.66 3.34
CA PRO A 202 -2.60 -23.51 4.08
C PRO A 202 -2.27 -22.99 5.48
N LEU A 203 -2.46 -21.70 5.73
CA LEU A 203 -2.21 -21.04 7.00
C LEU A 203 -3.48 -20.85 7.83
N GLY A 204 -4.65 -21.19 7.30
CA GLY A 204 -5.93 -20.93 7.94
C GLY A 204 -6.21 -19.44 8.15
N MET A 205 -5.73 -18.56 7.26
CA MET A 205 -6.02 -17.11 7.28
C MET A 205 -7.43 -16.83 6.70
N SER A 206 -8.46 -17.37 7.33
CA SER A 206 -9.83 -17.41 6.79
C SER A 206 -10.57 -16.06 6.79
N SER A 207 -10.03 -15.04 7.47
CA SER A 207 -10.57 -13.68 7.48
C SER A 207 -9.78 -12.74 6.58
N SER A 208 -8.84 -13.27 5.81
CA SER A 208 -8.01 -12.50 4.87
C SER A 208 -8.57 -12.57 3.46
N GLY A 209 -8.47 -11.45 2.74
CA GLY A 209 -9.01 -11.27 1.40
C GLY A 209 -8.09 -10.45 0.51
N THR A 210 -8.43 -10.35 -0.77
CA THR A 210 -7.61 -9.72 -1.82
C THR A 210 -8.31 -8.53 -2.50
N SER A 211 -9.42 -8.05 -1.92
CA SER A 211 -10.19 -6.89 -2.40
C SER A 211 -11.10 -6.34 -1.30
N ILE A 212 -11.57 -5.10 -1.46
CA ILE A 212 -12.58 -4.52 -0.57
C ILE A 212 -13.89 -5.32 -0.71
N ALA A 213 -14.26 -5.71 -1.93
CA ALA A 213 -15.41 -6.59 -2.16
C ALA A 213 -15.35 -7.92 -1.37
N ALA A 214 -14.17 -8.53 -1.19
CA ALA A 214 -14.01 -9.73 -0.37
C ALA A 214 -14.18 -9.43 1.13
N MET A 215 -13.58 -8.32 1.60
CA MET A 215 -13.71 -7.86 2.99
C MET A 215 -15.16 -7.57 3.38
N SER A 216 -15.90 -6.87 2.52
CA SER A 216 -17.28 -6.43 2.79
C SER A 216 -18.31 -7.57 2.89
N LYS A 217 -17.89 -8.83 2.66
CA LYS A 217 -18.72 -10.02 2.94
C LYS A 217 -18.78 -10.35 4.43
N SER A 218 -17.84 -9.85 5.22
CA SER A 218 -17.84 -9.97 6.68
C SER A 218 -18.67 -8.85 7.31
N ALA A 219 -19.20 -9.09 8.52
CA ALA A 219 -19.79 -8.04 9.36
C ALA A 219 -18.76 -7.41 10.34
N ASP A 220 -17.54 -7.95 10.39
CA ASP A 220 -16.44 -7.48 11.25
C ASP A 220 -15.28 -6.91 10.42
N TYR A 221 -15.54 -5.79 9.73
CA TYR A 221 -14.50 -4.99 9.07
C TYR A 221 -14.50 -3.56 9.62
N ALA A 222 -13.36 -2.88 9.50
CA ALA A 222 -13.22 -1.49 9.88
C ALA A 222 -13.54 -0.55 8.71
N PHE A 223 -14.19 0.57 9.03
CA PHE A 223 -14.23 1.74 8.17
C PHE A 223 -12.97 2.57 8.36
N GLY A 224 -12.52 3.22 7.29
CA GLY A 224 -11.34 4.08 7.30
C GLY A 224 -11.66 5.50 7.72
N TYR A 225 -10.71 6.16 8.38
CA TYR A 225 -10.85 7.53 8.85
C TYR A 225 -9.62 8.39 8.52
N GLY A 226 -9.81 9.70 8.45
CA GLY A 226 -8.73 10.69 8.40
C GLY A 226 -9.12 11.97 9.12
N MET A 227 -8.20 12.93 9.19
CA MET A 227 -8.51 14.23 9.82
C MET A 227 -8.84 15.26 8.75
N SER A 228 -9.83 16.11 8.98
CA SER A 228 -10.06 17.33 8.21
C SER A 228 -10.38 18.46 9.16
N ASN A 229 -9.61 19.56 9.12
CA ASN A 229 -9.82 20.74 9.95
C ASN A 229 -9.95 20.40 11.45
N GLY A 230 -9.11 19.50 11.94
CA GLY A 230 -9.10 19.05 13.33
C GLY A 230 -10.25 18.12 13.73
N LYS A 231 -11.04 17.61 12.77
CA LYS A 231 -12.10 16.62 13.02
C LYS A 231 -11.76 15.29 12.36
N VAL A 232 -12.14 14.19 13.01
CA VAL A 232 -12.08 12.85 12.43
C VAL A 232 -13.26 12.68 11.48
N GLU A 233 -12.98 12.31 10.23
CA GLU A 233 -13.97 12.06 9.19
C GLU A 233 -13.76 10.67 8.59
N LYS A 234 -14.87 10.00 8.25
CA LYS A 234 -14.88 8.72 7.54
C LYS A 234 -14.44 8.95 6.10
N VAL A 235 -13.67 8.03 5.51
CA VAL A 235 -13.22 8.13 4.11
C VAL A 235 -13.68 6.94 3.29
N LEU A 236 -13.83 7.13 1.98
CA LEU A 236 -14.12 6.06 1.04
C LEU A 236 -13.03 4.99 0.99
N PHE A 237 -13.47 3.75 0.77
CA PHE A 237 -12.57 2.64 0.47
C PHE A 237 -11.90 2.81 -0.89
N GLU A 238 -10.68 2.31 -0.97
CA GLU A 238 -9.86 2.33 -2.18
C GLU A 238 -9.79 0.93 -2.79
N GLU A 239 -10.38 0.76 -3.98
CA GLU A 239 -10.20 -0.46 -4.76
C GLU A 239 -8.89 -0.38 -5.57
N GLN A 240 -8.04 -1.38 -5.38
CA GLN A 240 -6.68 -1.40 -5.93
C GLN A 240 -6.61 -2.02 -7.34
N GLU A 241 -7.71 -2.51 -7.91
CA GLU A 241 -7.82 -3.07 -9.27
C GLU A 241 -6.55 -3.74 -9.85
N ASN A 242 -5.83 -3.08 -10.76
CA ASN A 242 -4.61 -3.64 -11.34
C ASN A 242 -3.45 -3.72 -10.32
N ALA A 243 -3.41 -2.80 -9.35
CA ALA A 243 -2.45 -2.72 -8.25
C ALA A 243 -2.68 -3.69 -7.09
N ARG A 244 -3.64 -4.64 -7.20
CA ARG A 244 -3.91 -5.63 -6.16
C ARG A 244 -2.66 -6.33 -5.61
N PRO A 245 -1.70 -6.80 -6.43
CA PRO A 245 -0.45 -7.40 -5.96
C PRO A 245 0.45 -6.48 -5.12
N ALA A 246 0.21 -5.17 -5.16
CA ALA A 246 0.98 -4.17 -4.44
C ALA A 246 0.33 -3.71 -3.13
N GLY A 247 -1.01 -3.82 -2.98
CA GLY A 247 -1.70 -3.15 -1.86
C GLY A 247 -3.07 -3.67 -1.42
N ALA A 248 -3.65 -4.71 -2.05
CA ALA A 248 -5.07 -5.02 -1.84
C ALA A 248 -5.43 -5.99 -0.72
N ILE A 249 -4.45 -6.59 -0.03
CA ILE A 249 -4.79 -7.56 1.00
C ILE A 249 -5.54 -6.84 2.13
N THR A 250 -6.62 -7.48 2.56
CA THR A 250 -7.33 -7.15 3.79
C THR A 250 -7.10 -8.31 4.76
N SER A 251 -6.83 -8.05 6.03
CA SER A 251 -6.53 -9.09 7.01
C SER A 251 -6.87 -8.64 8.43
N THR A 252 -6.68 -9.54 9.39
CA THR A 252 -6.92 -9.33 10.82
C THR A 252 -5.61 -9.52 11.58
N ALA A 253 -5.53 -9.04 12.82
CA ALA A 253 -4.37 -9.34 13.65
C ALA A 253 -4.24 -10.85 13.90
N SER A 254 -5.37 -11.54 14.12
CA SER A 254 -5.44 -13.00 14.29
C SER A 254 -4.90 -13.80 13.09
N ASP A 255 -5.09 -13.32 11.87
CA ASP A 255 -4.54 -13.98 10.68
C ASP A 255 -3.08 -13.61 10.44
N MET A 256 -2.72 -12.35 10.64
CA MET A 256 -1.36 -11.87 10.44
C MET A 256 -0.34 -12.49 11.41
N VAL A 257 -0.74 -12.88 12.62
CA VAL A 257 0.17 -13.64 13.52
C VAL A 257 0.53 -15.02 12.97
N LYS A 258 -0.37 -15.68 12.23
CA LYS A 258 -0.09 -16.96 11.56
C LYS A 258 0.98 -16.76 10.49
N ARG A 259 0.89 -15.65 9.76
CA ARG A 259 1.89 -15.23 8.78
C ARG A 259 3.25 -14.92 9.42
N LEU A 260 3.26 -14.23 10.55
CA LEU A 260 4.49 -13.94 11.32
C LEU A 260 5.20 -15.20 11.79
N ASN A 261 4.45 -16.16 12.34
CA ASN A 261 5.01 -17.44 12.83
C ASN A 261 5.81 -18.18 11.76
N ILE A 262 5.37 -18.14 10.50
CA ILE A 262 6.10 -18.77 9.40
C ILE A 262 7.45 -18.09 9.17
N TRP A 263 7.48 -16.76 9.13
CA TRP A 263 8.74 -16.02 8.94
C TRP A 263 9.70 -16.24 10.11
N LEU A 264 9.20 -16.23 11.34
CA LEU A 264 9.98 -16.48 12.55
C LEU A 264 10.45 -17.94 12.67
N ASN A 265 9.85 -18.85 11.91
CA ASN A 265 10.17 -20.27 11.91
C ASN A 265 10.65 -20.76 10.54
N ASN A 266 11.44 -19.92 9.83
CA ASN A 266 12.14 -20.26 8.59
C ASN A 266 11.25 -20.87 7.50
N GLY A 267 10.01 -20.42 7.40
CA GLY A 267 9.09 -20.85 6.35
C GLY A 267 8.23 -22.06 6.70
N SER A 268 8.38 -22.63 7.89
CA SER A 268 7.68 -23.85 8.30
C SER A 268 6.73 -23.63 9.48
N ILE A 269 5.64 -24.39 9.53
CA ILE A 269 4.73 -24.45 10.68
C ILE A 269 4.26 -25.90 10.86
N ASP A 270 4.24 -26.39 12.11
CA ASP A 270 3.81 -27.75 12.46
C ASP A 270 4.48 -28.86 11.61
N GLY A 271 5.76 -28.70 11.29
CA GLY A 271 6.54 -29.65 10.48
C GLY A 271 6.26 -29.59 8.97
N LYS A 272 5.41 -28.68 8.51
CA LYS A 272 5.12 -28.44 7.08
C LYS A 272 5.83 -27.18 6.59
N THR A 273 6.65 -27.32 5.56
CA THR A 273 7.22 -26.18 4.82
C THR A 273 6.13 -25.50 3.99
N ILE A 274 5.91 -24.21 4.23
CA ILE A 274 5.02 -23.36 3.43
C ILE A 274 5.84 -22.46 2.52
N LEU A 275 6.88 -21.82 3.06
CA LEU A 275 7.87 -21.08 2.29
C LEU A 275 9.20 -21.84 2.30
N PRO A 276 9.91 -21.96 1.17
CA PRO A 276 11.26 -22.51 1.18
C PRO A 276 12.16 -21.71 2.13
N GLU A 277 12.92 -22.40 2.98
CA GLU A 277 13.82 -21.75 3.95
C GLU A 277 14.86 -20.85 3.25
N ALA A 278 15.42 -21.32 2.13
CA ALA A 278 16.34 -20.54 1.31
C ALA A 278 15.73 -19.21 0.86
N TYR A 279 14.47 -19.23 0.40
CA TYR A 279 13.75 -18.02 0.03
C TYR A 279 13.50 -17.12 1.23
N VAL A 280 13.14 -17.67 2.40
CA VAL A 280 12.92 -16.88 3.62
C VAL A 280 14.19 -16.10 4.00
N GLN A 281 15.34 -16.76 4.02
CA GLN A 281 16.62 -16.12 4.30
C GLN A 281 16.97 -15.07 3.25
N GLU A 282 16.72 -15.36 1.97
CA GLU A 282 17.02 -14.44 0.90
C GLU A 282 16.11 -13.19 0.94
N ALA A 283 14.81 -13.36 1.15
CA ALA A 283 13.82 -12.29 1.12
C ALA A 283 13.99 -11.28 2.25
N ILE A 284 14.57 -11.68 3.38
CA ILE A 284 14.85 -10.79 4.51
C ILE A 284 16.32 -10.37 4.58
N SER A 285 17.10 -10.62 3.52
CA SER A 285 18.48 -10.14 3.42
C SER A 285 18.55 -8.75 2.78
N PHE A 286 19.69 -8.09 2.95
CA PHE A 286 19.93 -6.75 2.43
C PHE A 286 20.18 -6.80 0.91
N LYS A 287 19.15 -6.54 0.09
CA LYS A 287 19.24 -6.57 -1.38
C LYS A 287 19.48 -5.20 -2.01
N ALA A 288 19.01 -4.15 -1.36
CA ALA A 288 19.19 -2.77 -1.79
C ALA A 288 19.34 -1.84 -0.58
N ILE A 289 20.10 -0.75 -0.74
CA ILE A 289 20.20 0.33 0.27
C ILE A 289 19.02 1.28 0.04
N ASP A 290 18.10 1.37 1.01
CA ASP A 290 16.99 2.32 1.03
C ASP A 290 17.51 3.70 1.46
N ASN A 291 18.26 3.74 2.58
CA ASN A 291 18.92 4.95 3.07
C ASN A 291 20.33 4.64 3.58
N GLY A 292 21.33 5.20 2.91
CA GLY A 292 22.76 5.03 3.21
C GLY A 292 23.37 6.15 4.06
N HIS A 293 22.58 7.10 4.57
CA HIS A 293 23.10 8.15 5.44
C HIS A 293 23.65 7.58 6.76
N PRO A 294 24.66 8.23 7.37
CA PRO A 294 25.07 7.93 8.74
C PRO A 294 23.89 7.99 9.72
N PRO A 295 23.92 7.22 10.83
CA PRO A 295 22.87 7.30 11.85
C PRO A 295 22.69 8.72 12.38
N ASP A 296 21.45 9.07 12.67
CA ASP A 296 21.12 10.30 13.38
C ASP A 296 21.72 10.25 14.80
N ALA A 297 22.32 11.36 15.25
CA ALA A 297 22.90 11.47 16.58
C ALA A 297 21.88 11.24 17.71
N SER A 298 20.58 11.45 17.45
CA SER A 298 19.49 11.18 18.37
C SER A 298 19.14 9.69 18.49
N GLU A 299 19.48 8.86 17.49
CA GLU A 299 19.21 7.42 17.46
C GLU A 299 20.44 6.65 16.90
N PRO A 300 21.61 6.72 17.58
CA PRO A 300 22.87 6.16 17.06
C PRO A 300 22.86 4.63 16.91
N GLY A 301 21.90 3.95 17.54
CA GLY A 301 21.69 2.51 17.41
C GLY A 301 20.83 2.09 16.22
N VAL A 302 20.29 3.03 15.43
CA VAL A 302 19.40 2.72 14.29
C VAL A 302 20.07 3.14 12.97
N TYR A 303 20.45 2.15 12.17
CA TYR A 303 21.25 2.37 10.95
C TYR A 303 21.15 1.20 9.97
N LEU A 304 21.82 1.31 8.82
CA LEU A 304 21.77 0.35 7.70
C LEU A 304 20.33 0.11 7.25
N PHE A 305 19.70 1.12 6.65
CA PHE A 305 18.35 0.95 6.12
C PHE A 305 18.43 0.33 4.72
N GLY A 306 17.89 -0.87 4.60
CA GLY A 306 17.85 -1.61 3.36
C GLY A 306 16.49 -2.20 3.06
N TYR A 307 16.44 -2.87 1.92
CA TYR A 307 15.24 -3.54 1.43
C TYR A 307 15.60 -4.92 0.88
N GLY A 308 14.79 -5.91 1.23
CA GLY A 308 14.82 -7.29 0.72
C GLY A 308 13.70 -7.53 -0.29
N TYR A 309 13.09 -8.71 -0.31
CA TYR A 309 11.95 -9.00 -1.19
C TYR A 309 10.64 -8.73 -0.46
N GLY A 310 10.15 -7.49 -0.59
CA GLY A 310 8.91 -7.04 0.09
C GLY A 310 9.08 -6.77 1.58
N TRP A 311 10.31 -6.54 2.03
CA TRP A 311 10.65 -6.24 3.43
C TRP A 311 11.67 -5.12 3.51
N ARG A 312 11.46 -4.17 4.40
CA ARG A 312 12.54 -3.30 4.89
C ARG A 312 13.34 -4.04 5.93
N VAL A 313 14.65 -3.83 5.93
CA VAL A 313 15.59 -4.44 6.87
C VAL A 313 16.49 -3.35 7.45
N ASN A 314 16.74 -3.37 8.75
CA ASN A 314 17.69 -2.45 9.36
C ASN A 314 18.27 -2.96 10.68
N SER A 315 19.41 -2.40 11.08
CA SER A 315 19.88 -2.52 12.46
C SER A 315 19.03 -1.63 13.35
N TYR A 316 18.53 -2.18 14.46
CA TYR A 316 17.75 -1.46 15.44
C TYR A 316 18.25 -1.78 16.85
N LYS A 317 19.05 -0.87 17.41
CA LYS A 317 19.59 -0.92 18.78
C LYS A 317 20.27 -2.28 19.11
N GLY A 318 20.99 -2.84 18.15
CA GLY A 318 21.68 -4.15 18.28
C GLY A 318 20.89 -5.36 17.80
N HIS A 319 19.65 -5.18 17.33
CA HIS A 319 18.79 -6.25 16.83
C HIS A 319 18.57 -6.15 15.32
N TYR A 320 18.40 -7.32 14.66
CA TYR A 320 18.07 -7.38 13.25
C TYR A 320 16.56 -7.18 13.05
N LYS A 321 16.16 -5.99 12.58
CA LYS A 321 14.75 -5.64 12.37
C LYS A 321 14.37 -5.89 10.92
N VAL A 322 13.27 -6.61 10.72
CA VAL A 322 12.62 -6.79 9.42
C VAL A 322 11.19 -6.28 9.53
N GLN A 323 10.74 -5.46 8.59
CA GLN A 323 9.43 -4.81 8.71
C GLN A 323 8.83 -4.44 7.37
N HIS A 324 7.51 -4.27 7.34
CA HIS A 324 6.86 -3.59 6.24
C HIS A 324 5.64 -2.82 6.76
N GLY A 325 5.49 -1.58 6.31
CA GLY A 325 4.32 -0.75 6.58
C GLY A 325 3.33 -0.79 5.42
N GLY A 326 2.10 -0.38 5.67
CA GLY A 326 1.10 -0.23 4.63
C GLY A 326 0.26 1.01 4.86
N ASN A 327 -0.09 1.68 3.76
CA ASN A 327 -1.06 2.76 3.74
C ASN A 327 -1.97 2.55 2.54
N VAL A 328 -3.26 2.72 2.78
CA VAL A 328 -4.33 2.92 1.78
C VAL A 328 -5.33 3.90 2.39
N SER A 329 -6.28 4.38 1.60
CA SER A 329 -7.28 5.35 2.04
C SER A 329 -7.97 4.93 3.34
N GLY A 330 -7.68 5.67 4.42
CA GLY A 330 -8.26 5.48 5.75
C GLY A 330 -7.59 4.43 6.62
N PHE A 331 -6.47 3.83 6.19
CA PHE A 331 -5.81 2.75 6.93
C PHE A 331 -4.29 2.87 6.90
N SER A 332 -3.68 2.62 8.06
CA SER A 332 -2.24 2.48 8.23
C SER A 332 -1.96 1.19 8.99
N SER A 333 -0.90 0.49 8.60
CA SER A 333 -0.54 -0.79 9.17
C SER A 333 0.97 -0.94 9.28
N GLN A 334 1.39 -1.82 10.19
CA GLN A 334 2.77 -2.25 10.26
C GLN A 334 2.90 -3.66 10.79
N VAL A 335 3.80 -4.41 10.16
CA VAL A 335 4.30 -5.68 10.66
C VAL A 335 5.80 -5.54 10.87
N VAL A 336 6.27 -5.96 12.04
CA VAL A 336 7.68 -5.96 12.42
C VAL A 336 8.04 -7.34 12.95
N MET A 337 9.24 -7.80 12.65
CA MET A 337 9.82 -8.99 13.25
C MET A 337 11.31 -8.77 13.55
N TYR A 338 11.76 -9.47 14.58
CA TYR A 338 13.15 -9.60 14.99
C TYR A 338 13.48 -11.09 14.96
N PRO A 339 13.90 -11.63 13.80
CA PRO A 339 14.00 -13.08 13.60
C PRO A 339 14.96 -13.77 14.59
N THR A 340 16.08 -13.13 14.92
CA THR A 340 17.06 -13.62 15.90
C THR A 340 16.49 -13.72 17.31
N ASP A 341 15.55 -12.83 17.64
CA ASP A 341 14.89 -12.74 18.95
C ASP A 341 13.57 -13.52 18.99
N LYS A 342 13.15 -14.11 17.85
CA LYS A 342 11.87 -14.80 17.68
C LYS A 342 10.66 -13.95 18.09
N LEU A 343 10.74 -12.64 17.86
CA LEU A 343 9.72 -11.65 18.22
C LEU A 343 9.05 -11.11 16.96
N GLY A 344 7.73 -10.98 16.98
CA GLY A 344 6.94 -10.37 15.91
C GLY A 344 5.81 -9.52 16.47
N VAL A 345 5.47 -8.45 15.75
CA VAL A 345 4.42 -7.48 16.13
C VAL A 345 3.59 -7.13 14.90
N VAL A 346 2.26 -7.14 15.05
CA VAL A 346 1.29 -6.65 14.08
C VAL A 346 0.55 -5.48 14.68
N VAL A 347 0.45 -4.38 13.94
CA VAL A 347 -0.41 -3.24 14.29
C VAL A 347 -1.21 -2.82 13.06
N LEU A 348 -2.54 -2.82 13.17
CA LEU A 348 -3.48 -2.42 12.12
C LEU A 348 -4.33 -1.28 12.65
N THR A 349 -4.45 -0.17 11.92
CA THR A 349 -5.17 1.03 12.37
C THR A 349 -6.04 1.56 11.24
N ASN A 350 -7.25 2.02 11.56
CA ASN A 350 -8.15 2.66 10.62
C ASN A 350 -8.00 4.19 10.60
N GLN A 351 -6.77 4.65 10.42
CA GLN A 351 -6.45 6.07 10.27
C GLN A 351 -5.50 6.23 9.07
N THR A 352 -5.83 7.13 8.14
CA THR A 352 -5.02 7.43 6.96
C THR A 352 -3.69 8.08 7.36
N ASN A 353 -2.60 7.72 6.66
CA ASN A 353 -1.27 8.32 6.82
C ASN A 353 -0.79 8.43 8.28
N SER A 354 -1.19 7.48 9.12
CA SER A 354 -0.90 7.49 10.54
C SER A 354 0.49 6.91 10.82
N ILE A 355 1.27 7.62 11.62
CA ILE A 355 2.52 7.09 12.18
C ILE A 355 2.26 6.17 13.39
N LEU A 356 1.01 6.05 13.85
CA LEU A 356 0.66 5.32 15.07
C LEU A 356 1.14 3.86 15.07
N PRO A 357 1.00 3.07 13.98
CA PRO A 357 1.57 1.72 13.94
C PRO A 357 3.07 1.66 14.27
N TYR A 358 3.84 2.67 13.86
CA TYR A 358 5.28 2.78 14.13
C TYR A 358 5.58 3.09 15.58
N VAL A 359 4.78 3.95 16.19
CA VAL A 359 4.88 4.27 17.63
C VAL A 359 4.57 3.03 18.47
N ILE A 360 3.51 2.29 18.13
CA ILE A 360 3.11 1.10 18.89
C ILE A 360 4.10 -0.05 18.71
N THR A 361 4.61 -0.28 17.49
CA THR A 361 5.64 -1.32 17.28
C THR A 361 6.95 -0.99 17.99
N ASP A 362 7.35 0.29 18.08
CA ASP A 362 8.51 0.73 18.86
C ASP A 362 8.30 0.56 20.36
N LEU A 363 7.11 0.93 20.88
CA LEU A 363 6.73 0.72 22.27
C LEU A 363 6.82 -0.77 22.66
N VAL A 364 6.23 -1.65 21.84
CA VAL A 364 6.26 -3.10 22.07
C VAL A 364 7.69 -3.62 22.00
N ALA A 365 8.46 -3.25 20.97
CA ALA A 365 9.85 -3.69 20.82
C ALA A 365 10.72 -3.24 22.00
N SER A 366 10.59 -1.99 22.44
CA SER A 366 11.33 -1.45 23.59
C SER A 366 11.04 -2.23 24.87
N ARG A 367 9.78 -2.58 25.14
CA ARG A 367 9.38 -3.41 26.29
C ARG A 367 9.93 -4.84 26.19
N MET A 368 9.76 -5.46 25.02
CA MET A 368 10.08 -6.88 24.82
C MET A 368 11.59 -7.16 24.82
N LEU A 369 12.37 -6.26 24.20
CA LEU A 369 13.83 -6.33 24.06
C LEU A 369 14.57 -5.60 25.18
N LYS A 370 13.85 -4.98 26.14
CA LYS A 370 14.41 -4.23 27.28
C LYS A 370 15.32 -3.07 26.84
N LEU A 371 14.90 -2.35 25.80
CA LEU A 371 15.64 -1.24 25.22
C LEU A 371 15.21 0.10 25.83
N PRO A 372 16.06 1.14 25.75
CA PRO A 372 15.65 2.50 26.07
C PRO A 372 14.46 2.92 25.23
N ARG A 373 13.42 3.40 25.91
CA ARG A 373 12.15 3.80 25.32
C ARG A 373 12.23 5.22 24.78
N THR A 374 11.74 5.41 23.56
CA THR A 374 11.40 6.73 23.05
C THR A 374 9.97 7.07 23.49
N GLU A 375 9.82 8.18 24.21
CA GLU A 375 8.49 8.62 24.66
C GLU A 375 7.60 8.94 23.46
N TRP A 376 6.35 8.47 23.49
CA TRP A 376 5.45 8.54 22.33
C TRP A 376 5.20 9.99 21.86
N ASN A 377 5.26 10.95 22.78
CA ASN A 377 5.08 12.38 22.49
C ASN A 377 6.28 13.04 21.81
N LYS A 378 7.40 12.32 21.64
CA LYS A 378 8.56 12.76 20.87
C LYS A 378 8.45 12.42 19.39
N TYR A 379 7.54 11.52 19.01
CA TYR A 379 7.26 11.26 17.60
C TYR A 379 6.47 12.43 17.01
N PRO A 380 6.83 12.92 15.82
CA PRO A 380 6.10 14.01 15.20
C PRO A 380 4.67 13.52 14.88
N VAL A 381 3.67 14.02 15.59
CA VAL A 381 2.26 13.79 15.28
C VAL A 381 1.93 14.57 14.00
N LYS A 382 2.32 14.02 12.85
CA LYS A 382 1.91 14.54 11.54
C LYS A 382 0.62 13.84 11.17
N VAL A 383 -0.50 14.46 11.50
CA VAL A 383 -1.76 14.09 10.85
C VAL A 383 -1.96 15.05 9.70
N SER A 384 -1.78 14.56 8.47
CA SER A 384 -2.14 15.31 7.27
C SER A 384 -3.66 15.39 7.18
N ASP A 385 -4.20 16.57 6.88
CA ASP A 385 -5.61 16.67 6.52
C ASP A 385 -5.89 15.82 5.26
N ILE A 386 -7.04 15.14 5.26
CA ILE A 386 -7.57 14.45 4.10
C ILE A 386 -8.02 15.46 3.05
N ASN A 387 -7.99 15.03 1.79
CA ASN A 387 -8.59 15.79 0.72
C ASN A 387 -10.11 15.73 0.88
N VAL A 388 -10.72 16.90 1.05
CA VAL A 388 -12.17 17.09 1.07
C VAL A 388 -12.61 17.87 -0.16
N VAL A 389 -13.81 17.58 -0.66
CA VAL A 389 -14.35 18.27 -1.84
C VAL A 389 -14.52 19.76 -1.53
N SER A 390 -13.79 20.61 -2.26
CA SER A 390 -13.95 22.05 -2.16
C SER A 390 -15.31 22.48 -2.72
N LYS A 391 -16.13 23.09 -1.86
CA LYS A 391 -17.39 23.75 -2.28
C LYS A 391 -17.16 25.11 -2.92
N GLU A 392 -16.02 25.73 -2.64
CA GLU A 392 -15.63 26.98 -3.27
C GLU A 392 -15.22 26.73 -4.71
N ILE A 393 -15.71 27.58 -5.61
CA ILE A 393 -15.35 27.60 -7.02
C ILE A 393 -14.59 28.89 -7.27
N LYS A 394 -13.33 28.77 -7.67
CA LYS A 394 -12.54 29.94 -8.09
C LYS A 394 -12.89 30.29 -9.53
N GLY A 395 -13.20 31.57 -9.75
CA GLY A 395 -13.37 32.12 -11.09
C GLY A 395 -12.03 32.27 -11.82
N ILE A 396 -12.10 32.72 -13.07
CA ILE A 396 -10.91 33.02 -13.87
C ILE A 396 -10.18 34.22 -13.26
N ASP A 397 -8.85 34.14 -13.16
CA ASP A 397 -8.02 35.27 -12.74
C ASP A 397 -8.08 36.37 -13.80
N THR A 398 -8.46 37.58 -13.39
CA THR A 398 -8.66 38.70 -14.31
C THR A 398 -7.37 39.31 -14.83
N GLU A 399 -6.25 39.12 -14.14
CA GLU A 399 -4.93 39.63 -14.54
C GLU A 399 -4.13 38.57 -15.30
N LYS A 400 -4.23 37.30 -14.90
CA LYS A 400 -3.52 36.16 -15.51
C LYS A 400 -4.48 35.22 -16.23
N LYS A 401 -5.22 35.76 -17.20
CA LYS A 401 -6.24 35.01 -17.96
C LYS A 401 -5.63 33.85 -18.77
N PRO A 402 -6.41 32.79 -19.06
CA PRO A 402 -6.06 31.81 -20.06
C PRO A 402 -5.79 32.47 -21.42
N THR A 403 -4.87 31.91 -22.20
CA THR A 403 -4.51 32.48 -23.51
C THR A 403 -5.61 32.26 -24.55
N HIS A 404 -6.52 31.30 -24.31
CA HIS A 404 -7.62 30.92 -25.18
C HIS A 404 -8.99 31.01 -24.48
N VAL A 405 -10.07 30.95 -25.26
CA VAL A 405 -11.40 30.76 -24.66
C VAL A 405 -11.52 29.33 -24.13
N LEU A 406 -12.29 29.10 -23.06
CA LEU A 406 -12.35 27.78 -22.41
C LEU A 406 -12.73 26.65 -23.38
N ALA A 407 -13.57 26.92 -24.37
CA ALA A 407 -13.96 25.93 -25.38
C ALA A 407 -12.76 25.37 -26.17
N ASP A 408 -11.69 26.14 -26.35
CA ASP A 408 -10.52 25.72 -27.14
C ASP A 408 -9.69 24.65 -26.42
N TYR A 409 -9.79 24.55 -25.10
CA TYR A 409 -9.14 23.49 -24.32
C TYR A 409 -9.89 22.15 -24.40
N SER A 410 -11.12 22.13 -24.92
CA SER A 410 -11.91 20.90 -25.02
C SER A 410 -11.39 19.95 -26.10
N GLY A 411 -11.48 18.65 -25.84
CA GLY A 411 -11.02 17.58 -26.74
C GLY A 411 -10.49 16.36 -26.00
N LYS A 412 -10.13 15.32 -26.76
CA LYS A 412 -9.49 14.12 -26.22
C LYS A 412 -7.98 14.32 -26.12
N TYR A 413 -7.38 13.90 -25.02
CA TYR A 413 -5.94 13.97 -24.76
C TYR A 413 -5.41 12.58 -24.44
N ALA A 414 -4.35 12.14 -25.13
CA ALA A 414 -3.84 10.78 -25.02
C ALA A 414 -2.33 10.74 -24.75
N ASN A 415 -1.91 9.72 -24.00
CA ASN A 415 -0.51 9.33 -23.85
C ASN A 415 -0.40 7.79 -23.84
N PRO A 416 0.54 7.19 -24.60
CA PRO A 416 0.63 5.74 -24.75
C PRO A 416 1.10 4.99 -23.48
N GLY A 417 1.80 5.65 -22.55
CA GLY A 417 2.15 5.08 -21.24
C GLY A 417 1.00 5.15 -20.23
N TYR A 418 -0.06 5.87 -20.57
CA TYR A 418 -1.23 6.11 -19.73
C TYR A 418 -2.47 5.70 -20.52
N GLY A 419 -3.40 6.62 -20.72
CA GLY A 419 -4.55 6.40 -21.58
C GLY A 419 -5.05 7.71 -22.15
N THR A 420 -6.33 7.70 -22.49
CA THR A 420 -7.03 8.86 -23.03
C THR A 420 -8.02 9.36 -21.99
N PHE A 421 -8.10 10.68 -21.86
CA PHE A 421 -9.18 11.36 -21.13
C PHE A 421 -9.71 12.50 -22.00
N GLU A 422 -10.85 13.05 -21.63
CA GLU A 422 -11.50 14.14 -22.37
C GLU A 422 -11.58 15.40 -21.51
N ILE A 423 -11.30 16.56 -22.10
CA ILE A 423 -11.67 17.85 -21.52
C ILE A 423 -13.00 18.28 -22.15
N VAL A 424 -13.99 18.53 -21.31
CA VAL A 424 -15.30 19.06 -21.72
C VAL A 424 -15.54 20.44 -21.11
N ASN A 425 -16.17 21.32 -21.88
CA ASN A 425 -16.64 22.63 -21.43
C ASN A 425 -18.15 22.57 -21.18
N GLU A 426 -18.56 22.65 -19.92
CA GLU A 426 -19.95 22.60 -19.49
C GLU A 426 -20.27 23.85 -18.65
N ALA A 427 -21.28 24.62 -19.06
CA ALA A 427 -21.72 25.82 -18.34
C ALA A 427 -20.58 26.81 -18.00
N ASN A 428 -19.64 27.02 -18.95
CA ASN A 428 -18.45 27.86 -18.80
C ASN A 428 -17.45 27.36 -17.73
N ALA A 429 -17.43 26.06 -17.44
CA ALA A 429 -16.42 25.42 -16.62
C ALA A 429 -15.81 24.22 -17.36
N LEU A 430 -14.52 23.99 -17.14
CA LEU A 430 -13.81 22.86 -17.72
C LEU A 430 -13.83 21.66 -16.77
N TYR A 431 -13.98 20.46 -17.34
CA TYR A 431 -13.90 19.20 -16.61
C TYR A 431 -12.99 18.23 -17.35
N ALA A 432 -12.11 17.54 -16.61
CA ALA A 432 -11.38 16.39 -17.09
C ALA A 432 -12.16 15.11 -16.78
N VAL A 433 -12.52 14.37 -17.82
CA VAL A 433 -13.25 13.11 -17.76
C VAL A 433 -12.27 11.96 -17.99
N PHE A 434 -11.78 11.40 -16.89
CA PHE A 434 -11.01 10.17 -16.85
C PHE A 434 -11.96 8.95 -16.88
N PRO A 435 -11.47 7.74 -17.20
CA PRO A 435 -12.30 6.52 -17.24
C PRO A 435 -13.21 6.25 -16.04
N LYS A 436 -12.81 6.67 -14.83
CA LYS A 436 -13.60 6.48 -13.59
C LYS A 436 -14.07 7.76 -12.92
N HIS A 437 -13.54 8.91 -13.32
CA HIS A 437 -13.67 10.14 -12.54
C HIS A 437 -13.87 11.34 -13.45
N LYS A 438 -14.78 12.22 -13.05
CA LYS A 438 -14.94 13.54 -13.63
C LYS A 438 -14.43 14.56 -12.61
N LEU A 439 -13.40 15.30 -12.97
CA LEU A 439 -12.75 16.28 -12.10
C LEU A 439 -12.92 17.66 -12.71
N ARG A 440 -13.23 18.67 -11.88
CA ARG A 440 -13.32 20.06 -12.32
C ARG A 440 -11.91 20.62 -12.53
N LEU A 441 -11.73 21.43 -13.57
CA LEU A 441 -10.53 22.23 -13.76
C LEU A 441 -10.77 23.65 -13.25
N GLU A 442 -10.08 24.00 -12.18
CA GLU A 442 -10.07 25.36 -11.67
C GLU A 442 -8.89 26.13 -12.23
N HIS A 443 -9.17 27.25 -12.90
CA HIS A 443 -8.13 28.10 -13.44
C HIS A 443 -7.25 28.68 -12.31
N GLN A 444 -5.93 28.58 -12.47
CA GLN A 444 -4.96 29.11 -11.52
C GLN A 444 -4.26 30.35 -12.07
N HIS A 445 -3.68 30.27 -13.27
CA HIS A 445 -3.07 31.39 -14.01
C HIS A 445 -2.68 30.93 -15.41
N TYR A 446 -2.89 31.79 -16.41
CA TYR A 446 -2.61 31.47 -17.81
C TYR A 446 -3.24 30.14 -18.22
N ASP A 447 -2.46 29.25 -18.84
CA ASP A 447 -2.92 27.94 -19.31
C ASP A 447 -2.78 26.85 -18.25
N VAL A 448 -2.72 27.23 -16.96
CA VAL A 448 -2.59 26.31 -15.82
C VAL A 448 -3.90 26.21 -15.06
N PHE A 449 -4.37 24.98 -14.91
CA PHE A 449 -5.57 24.61 -14.17
C PHE A 449 -5.24 23.58 -13.10
N VAL A 450 -5.92 23.62 -11.96
CA VAL A 450 -5.82 22.60 -10.92
C VAL A 450 -7.03 21.69 -11.00
N LEU A 451 -6.78 20.39 -11.00
CA LEU A 451 -7.82 19.38 -10.90
C LEU A 451 -8.45 19.41 -9.49
N LYS A 452 -9.77 19.43 -9.43
CA LYS A 452 -10.55 19.39 -8.19
C LYS A 452 -11.60 18.29 -8.28
N ALA A 453 -11.73 17.51 -7.21
CA ALA A 453 -12.80 16.53 -7.12
C ALA A 453 -14.17 17.23 -7.11
N THR A 454 -15.14 16.63 -7.82
CA THR A 454 -16.54 17.08 -7.81
C THR A 454 -17.40 16.30 -6.80
N GLU A 455 -16.87 15.19 -6.31
CA GLU A 455 -17.47 14.26 -5.35
C GLU A 455 -16.38 13.66 -4.47
N GLU A 456 -16.75 12.99 -3.38
CA GLU A 456 -15.77 12.33 -2.52
C GLU A 456 -15.06 11.22 -3.33
N ILE A 457 -13.73 11.17 -3.23
CA ILE A 457 -12.90 10.17 -3.88
C ILE A 457 -11.94 9.54 -2.85
N PRO A 458 -11.45 8.30 -3.10
CA PRO A 458 -10.42 7.69 -2.27
C PRO A 458 -9.18 8.59 -2.12
N GLN A 459 -8.56 8.58 -0.95
CA GLN A 459 -7.51 9.53 -0.55
C GLN A 459 -6.16 9.30 -1.25
N ASN A 460 -5.91 8.12 -1.79
CA ASN A 460 -4.77 7.86 -2.68
C ASN A 460 -4.85 8.66 -3.99
N MET A 461 -6.06 9.07 -4.37
CA MET A 461 -6.30 10.01 -5.43
C MET A 461 -6.33 11.40 -4.83
N ASN A 462 -5.16 12.01 -4.65
CA ASN A 462 -5.12 13.45 -4.47
C ASN A 462 -5.39 14.09 -5.84
N PRO A 463 -6.56 14.69 -6.08
CA PRO A 463 -6.90 15.19 -7.39
C PRO A 463 -6.14 16.48 -7.70
N GLU A 464 -5.46 17.12 -6.74
CA GLU A 464 -4.92 18.49 -6.88
C GLU A 464 -3.61 18.57 -7.69
N PHE A 465 -3.57 17.90 -8.85
CA PHE A 465 -2.51 18.07 -9.82
C PHE A 465 -2.76 19.33 -10.66
N CYS A 466 -1.69 20.03 -10.98
CA CYS A 466 -1.73 21.06 -12.00
C CYS A 466 -1.73 20.41 -13.39
N MET A 467 -2.59 20.91 -14.26
CA MET A 467 -2.64 20.66 -15.69
C MET A 467 -2.15 21.91 -16.41
N ASN A 468 -1.02 21.80 -17.09
CA ASN A 468 -0.43 22.90 -17.85
C ASN A 468 -0.64 22.66 -19.34
N PHE A 469 -1.54 23.41 -19.96
CA PHE A 469 -1.84 23.29 -21.38
C PHE A 469 -0.77 23.97 -22.23
N SER A 470 -0.45 23.36 -23.37
CA SER A 470 0.56 23.84 -24.32
C SER A 470 -0.07 24.13 -25.68
N VAL A 471 0.37 25.21 -26.30
CA VAL A 471 -0.01 25.61 -27.67
C VAL A 471 1.03 25.15 -28.70
N ASN A 472 0.64 24.92 -29.95
CA ASN A 472 1.54 24.63 -31.07
C ASN A 472 1.99 25.93 -31.79
N ASP A 473 2.76 25.77 -32.87
CA ASP A 473 3.29 26.89 -33.66
C ASP A 473 2.18 27.68 -34.41
N ASP A 474 1.01 27.06 -34.61
CA ASP A 474 -0.19 27.70 -35.19
C ASP A 474 -0.99 28.48 -34.15
N GLY A 475 -0.62 28.36 -32.86
CA GLY A 475 -1.29 29.00 -31.73
C GLY A 475 -2.38 28.15 -31.09
N ASP A 476 -2.73 26.98 -31.63
CA ASP A 476 -3.80 26.14 -31.11
C ASP A 476 -3.39 25.35 -29.87
N VAL A 477 -4.32 25.14 -28.93
CA VAL A 477 -4.12 24.22 -27.80
C VAL A 477 -3.88 22.80 -28.33
N ALA A 478 -2.67 22.27 -28.13
CA ALA A 478 -2.20 21.03 -28.74
C ALA A 478 -1.88 19.92 -27.73
N GLY A 479 -1.79 20.23 -26.44
CA GLY A 479 -1.51 19.23 -25.42
C GLY A 479 -1.63 19.76 -24.01
N VAL A 480 -1.43 18.86 -23.04
CA VAL A 480 -1.46 19.18 -21.62
C VAL A 480 -0.47 18.32 -20.85
N SER A 481 0.25 18.92 -19.91
CA SER A 481 1.21 18.23 -19.04
C SER A 481 0.65 18.08 -17.64
N ILE A 482 0.82 16.89 -17.05
CA ILE A 482 0.33 16.54 -15.71
C ILE A 482 1.47 15.87 -14.91
N ASN A 483 1.66 16.25 -13.65
CA ASN A 483 2.71 15.70 -12.78
C ASN A 483 2.34 14.29 -12.25
N LEU A 484 2.38 13.29 -13.13
CA LEU A 484 2.07 11.89 -12.81
C LEU A 484 3.31 11.01 -12.55
N GLN A 485 4.51 11.51 -12.87
CA GLN A 485 5.82 10.92 -12.54
C GLN A 485 6.77 12.01 -12.01
N GLN A 486 8.05 11.69 -11.83
CA GLN A 486 9.07 12.68 -11.49
C GLN A 486 9.09 13.85 -12.49
N GLU A 487 8.97 13.54 -13.79
CA GLU A 487 8.80 14.55 -14.84
C GLU A 487 7.32 14.66 -15.26
N PRO A 488 6.86 15.86 -15.66
CA PRO A 488 5.50 16.04 -16.16
C PRO A 488 5.21 15.17 -17.39
N VAL A 489 4.10 14.45 -17.36
CA VAL A 489 3.65 13.59 -18.47
C VAL A 489 2.83 14.42 -19.44
N LYS A 490 3.26 14.48 -20.70
CA LYS A 490 2.57 15.19 -21.77
C LYS A 490 1.52 14.30 -22.44
N PHE A 491 0.29 14.79 -22.50
CA PHE A 491 -0.80 14.22 -23.28
C PHE A 491 -1.06 15.09 -24.50
N LEU A 492 -1.14 14.47 -25.69
CA LEU A 492 -1.38 15.19 -26.94
C LEU A 492 -2.87 15.24 -27.24
N LYS A 493 -3.35 16.42 -27.61
CA LYS A 493 -4.72 16.61 -28.07
C LYS A 493 -4.90 15.84 -29.38
N GLN A 494 -5.93 15.00 -29.44
CA GLN A 494 -6.27 14.24 -30.63
C GLN A 494 -7.07 15.13 -31.58
N GLU A 495 -6.86 14.94 -32.89
CA GLU A 495 -7.69 15.58 -33.91
C GLU A 495 -9.15 15.13 -33.74
N LYS A 496 -10.09 16.02 -34.03
CA LYS A 496 -11.51 15.66 -34.04
C LYS A 496 -11.75 14.73 -35.22
N GLU A 497 -12.09 13.47 -34.93
CA GLU A 497 -12.57 12.50 -35.94
C GLU A 497 -13.82 12.99 -36.67
#